data_AF-A0A370TP52-F1
#
_entry.id   AF-A0A370TP52-F1
#
_cell.length_a   1.000
_cell.length_b   1.000
_cell.length_c   1.000
_cell.angle_alpha   90.00
_cell.angle_beta   90.00
_cell.angle_gamma   90.00
#
_symmetry.space_group_name_H-M   'P 1'
#
loop_
_entity.id
_entity.type
_entity.pdbx_description
1 polymer ?
#
loop_
_entity_poly.entity_id
_entity_poly.type
_entity_poly.pdbx_seq_one_letter_code
_entity_poly.pdbx_strand_id
1 'polypeptide(L)'
;MNDIYSSAQIVLIAAYGDSMDFGVPGISYRRHVVQHHEEIFGLRVTNIIREVEGDPLALWHTRGWTYQESILARRRVYFTNVQAFFECGQSVWHEDQYNADKVRNEFASHGLITPDDGSRFDAFVRHLRNYTSRMLTYQSDAYNAFSGISKSLYEGTFLYSLPQVDVDRALR
;
A
#
# COMPACT_ATOMS: atom_id res chain seq x y z
N MET A 1 3.37 -15.17 -5.39
CA MET A 1 3.12 -13.71 -5.30
C MET A 1 4.03 -13.00 -4.32
N ASN A 2 4.30 -13.52 -3.11
CA ASN A 2 5.22 -12.86 -2.17
C ASN A 2 6.58 -12.52 -2.79
N ASP A 3 7.24 -13.51 -3.38
CA ASP A 3 8.58 -13.33 -3.95
C ASP A 3 8.60 -12.29 -5.07
N ILE A 4 7.48 -12.11 -5.77
CA ILE A 4 7.34 -11.11 -6.85
C ILE A 4 7.36 -9.71 -6.25
N TYR A 5 6.46 -9.40 -5.30
CA TYR A 5 6.39 -8.06 -4.72
C TYR A 5 7.59 -7.71 -3.84
N SER A 6 8.12 -8.67 -3.10
CA SER A 6 9.29 -8.46 -2.23
C SER A 6 10.60 -8.30 -3.03
N SER A 7 10.69 -8.90 -4.22
CA SER A 7 11.86 -8.77 -5.12
C SER A 7 11.71 -7.68 -6.18
N ALA A 8 10.50 -7.15 -6.39
CA ALA A 8 10.27 -6.08 -7.34
C ALA A 8 11.07 -4.84 -6.95
N GLN A 9 11.75 -4.24 -7.94
CA GLN A 9 12.44 -2.96 -7.73
C GLN A 9 11.45 -1.84 -7.42
N ILE A 10 10.29 -1.88 -8.08
CA ILE A 10 9.18 -0.96 -7.91
C ILE A 10 7.87 -1.66 -8.29
N VAL A 11 6.79 -1.36 -7.59
CA VAL A 11 5.45 -1.82 -7.93
C VAL A 11 4.61 -0.61 -8.34
N LEU A 12 4.02 -0.69 -9.53
CA LEU A 12 3.10 0.31 -10.05
C LEU A 12 1.68 -0.07 -9.64
N ILE A 13 1.00 0.84 -8.95
CA ILE A 13 -0.32 0.61 -8.37
C ILE A 13 -1.32 1.51 -9.06
N ALA A 14 -2.22 0.92 -9.85
CA ALA A 14 -3.42 1.60 -10.31
C ALA A 14 -4.45 1.61 -9.17
N ALA A 15 -4.42 2.67 -8.36
CA ALA A 15 -5.21 2.77 -7.14
C ALA A 15 -6.65 3.23 -7.38
N TYR A 16 -6.92 3.83 -8.55
CA TYR A 16 -8.24 4.31 -8.92
C TYR A 16 -8.82 3.52 -10.08
N GLY A 17 -10.15 3.35 -10.06
CA GLY A 17 -10.89 2.56 -11.04
C GLY A 17 -11.40 1.24 -10.47
N ASP A 18 -12.53 0.77 -11.00
CA ASP A 18 -13.25 -0.41 -10.52
C ASP A 18 -12.87 -1.72 -11.24
N SER A 19 -12.18 -1.63 -12.38
CA SER A 19 -11.90 -2.74 -13.29
C SER A 19 -10.62 -2.51 -14.10
N MET A 20 -10.17 -3.55 -14.81
CA MET A 20 -8.99 -3.46 -15.69
C MET A 20 -9.21 -2.56 -16.91
N ASP A 21 -10.47 -2.39 -17.34
CA ASP A 21 -10.84 -1.58 -18.49
C ASP A 21 -10.98 -0.08 -18.15
N PHE A 22 -10.90 0.27 -16.86
CA PHE A 22 -11.05 1.64 -16.40
C PHE A 22 -9.93 2.56 -16.90
N GLY A 23 -8.73 2.03 -17.12
CA GLY A 23 -7.54 2.80 -17.48
C GLY A 23 -6.91 3.54 -16.30
N VAL A 24 -5.76 4.18 -16.55
CA VAL A 24 -4.99 4.88 -15.50
C VAL A 24 -5.16 6.40 -15.65
N PRO A 25 -5.76 7.10 -14.68
CA PRO A 25 -5.88 8.56 -14.71
C PRO A 25 -4.53 9.25 -14.84
N GLY A 26 -4.42 10.18 -15.79
CA GLY A 26 -3.19 10.89 -16.13
C GLY A 26 -2.33 10.20 -17.19
N ILE A 27 -2.65 8.95 -17.57
CA ILE A 27 -1.98 8.21 -18.64
C ILE A 27 -2.98 7.90 -19.75
N SER A 28 -4.03 7.12 -19.44
CA SER A 28 -5.05 6.71 -20.40
C SER A 28 -5.99 7.85 -20.77
N TYR A 29 -6.23 8.76 -19.84
CA TYR A 29 -7.06 9.96 -20.02
C TYR A 29 -6.65 11.04 -19.02
N ARG A 30 -7.08 12.28 -19.27
CA ARG A 30 -6.72 13.44 -18.44
C ARG A 30 -7.43 13.38 -17.08
N ARG A 31 -6.69 13.65 -15.99
CA ARG A 31 -7.28 13.82 -14.65
C ARG A 31 -8.15 15.08 -14.60
N HIS A 32 -9.20 15.05 -13.78
CA HIS A 32 -10.04 16.23 -13.53
C HIS A 32 -9.29 17.31 -12.74
N VAL A 33 -8.49 16.88 -11.76
CA VAL A 33 -7.59 17.76 -11.01
C VAL A 33 -6.27 17.84 -11.76
N VAL A 34 -5.79 19.06 -12.00
CA VAL A 34 -4.53 19.31 -12.70
C VAL A 34 -3.71 20.29 -11.86
N GLN A 35 -2.40 20.03 -11.75
CA GLN A 35 -1.49 20.98 -11.12
C GLN A 35 -1.36 22.22 -12.01
N HIS A 36 -1.69 23.37 -11.45
CA HIS A 36 -1.42 24.68 -12.03
C HIS A 36 -0.03 25.14 -11.65
N HIS A 37 0.65 25.75 -12.61
CA HIS A 37 1.92 26.42 -12.37
C HIS A 37 1.94 27.76 -13.10
N GLU A 38 2.61 28.72 -12.50
CA GLU A 38 2.78 30.07 -13.03
C GLU A 38 4.25 30.49 -12.86
N GLU A 39 4.71 31.36 -13.75
CA GLU A 39 6.04 31.97 -13.65
C GLU A 39 5.91 33.36 -13.00
N ILE A 40 6.47 33.51 -11.81
CA ILE A 40 6.41 34.76 -11.03
C ILE A 40 7.84 35.17 -10.71
N PHE A 41 8.31 36.29 -11.28
CA PHE A 41 9.67 36.80 -11.10
C PHE A 41 10.78 35.76 -11.38
N GLY A 42 10.61 34.91 -12.42
CA GLY A 42 11.56 33.85 -12.78
C GLY A 42 11.51 32.62 -11.86
N LEU A 43 10.56 32.56 -10.92
CA LEU A 43 10.27 31.38 -10.11
C LEU A 43 9.06 30.66 -10.69
N ARG A 44 9.17 29.33 -10.86
CA ARG A 44 8.02 28.49 -11.17
C ARG A 44 7.27 28.17 -9.87
N VAL A 45 6.09 28.77 -9.71
CA VAL A 45 5.23 28.55 -8.56
C VAL A 45 4.15 27.55 -8.95
N THR A 46 3.98 26.50 -8.16
CA THR A 46 2.94 25.48 -8.35
C THR A 46 1.92 25.56 -7.22
N ASN A 47 0.64 25.32 -7.50
CA ASN A 47 -0.30 25.08 -6.41
C ASN A 47 -0.08 23.68 -5.82
N ILE A 48 -0.38 23.55 -4.52
CA ILE A 48 -0.51 22.25 -3.86
C ILE A 48 -1.84 21.64 -4.31
N ILE A 49 -1.80 20.39 -4.76
CA ILE A 49 -2.99 19.60 -5.04
C ILE A 49 -3.44 19.01 -3.71
N ARG A 50 -4.50 19.59 -3.15
CA ARG A 50 -5.17 18.98 -2.00
C ARG A 50 -6.03 17.85 -2.51
N GLU A 51 -5.87 16.67 -1.94
CA GLU A 51 -6.79 15.55 -2.18
C GLU A 51 -8.20 16.00 -1.76
N VAL A 52 -9.11 16.06 -2.73
CA VAL A 52 -10.50 16.47 -2.51
C VAL A 52 -11.29 15.26 -2.04
N GLU A 53 -12.17 15.48 -1.05
CA GLU A 53 -13.18 14.58 -0.47
C GLU A 53 -12.99 13.06 -0.67
N GLY A 54 -12.45 12.42 0.37
CA GLY A 54 -12.33 10.96 0.46
C GLY A 54 -10.91 10.46 0.25
N ASP A 55 -10.60 9.30 0.82
CA ASP A 55 -9.32 8.63 0.64
C ASP A 55 -9.23 8.09 -0.81
N PRO A 56 -8.27 8.56 -1.64
CA PRO A 56 -8.14 8.11 -3.02
C PRO A 56 -7.77 6.63 -3.15
N LEU A 57 -7.29 6.00 -2.07
CA LEU A 57 -6.99 4.58 -2.00
C LEU A 57 -8.15 3.74 -1.46
N ALA A 58 -9.27 4.34 -1.03
CA ALA A 58 -10.35 3.65 -0.33
C ALA A 58 -10.83 2.40 -1.08
N LEU A 59 -11.11 2.51 -2.38
CA LEU A 59 -11.54 1.38 -3.21
C LEU A 59 -10.43 0.33 -3.35
N TRP A 60 -9.20 0.75 -3.61
CA TRP A 60 -8.06 -0.15 -3.74
C TRP A 60 -7.81 -0.93 -2.43
N HIS A 61 -7.94 -0.30 -1.28
CA HIS A 61 -7.81 -0.93 0.04
C HIS A 61 -8.87 -2.01 0.31
N THR A 62 -10.05 -1.92 -0.31
CA THR A 62 -11.08 -2.96 -0.14
C THR A 62 -10.74 -4.28 -0.82
N ARG A 63 -9.83 -4.31 -1.80
CA ARG A 63 -9.54 -5.52 -2.57
C ARG A 63 -8.54 -6.40 -1.81
N GLY A 64 -8.80 -7.70 -1.71
CA GLY A 64 -7.93 -8.60 -0.96
C GLY A 64 -6.50 -8.70 -1.53
N TRP A 65 -6.35 -8.81 -2.86
CA TRP A 65 -5.04 -8.98 -3.50
C TRP A 65 -4.12 -7.76 -3.35
N THR A 66 -4.68 -6.56 -3.21
CA THR A 66 -3.91 -5.32 -3.06
C THR A 66 -3.21 -5.24 -1.70
N TYR A 67 -3.58 -6.10 -0.74
CA TYR A 67 -2.90 -6.11 0.55
C TYR A 67 -1.46 -6.58 0.42
N GLN A 68 -1.22 -7.59 -0.43
CA GLN A 68 0.13 -8.06 -0.72
C GLN A 68 0.98 -6.97 -1.38
N GLU A 69 0.39 -6.21 -2.31
CA GLU A 69 1.07 -5.07 -2.94
C GLU A 69 1.48 -4.04 -1.89
N SER A 70 0.57 -3.71 -0.96
CA SER A 70 0.80 -2.70 0.06
C SER A 70 1.91 -3.07 1.05
N ILE A 71 1.95 -4.33 1.49
CA ILE A 71 2.83 -4.76 2.60
C ILE A 71 4.17 -5.30 2.10
N LEU A 72 4.21 -5.96 0.94
CA LEU A 72 5.40 -6.69 0.49
C LEU A 72 6.28 -5.86 -0.45
N ALA A 73 5.71 -4.84 -1.12
CA ALA A 73 6.46 -3.99 -2.02
C ALA A 73 7.27 -2.92 -1.25
N ARG A 74 8.59 -2.93 -1.45
CA ARG A 74 9.50 -1.97 -0.80
C ARG A 74 9.40 -0.54 -1.35
N ARG A 75 9.01 -0.42 -2.62
CA ARG A 75 8.86 0.83 -3.35
C ARG A 75 7.62 0.75 -4.21
N ARG A 76 6.75 1.75 -4.09
CA ARG A 76 5.42 1.77 -4.69
C ARG A 76 5.20 3.11 -5.37
N VAL A 77 4.60 3.11 -6.55
CA VAL A 77 4.09 4.30 -7.20
C VAL A 77 2.60 4.13 -7.37
N TYR A 78 1.84 4.96 -6.67
CA TYR A 78 0.38 4.96 -6.74
C TYR A 78 -0.05 5.94 -7.81
N PHE A 79 -0.98 5.51 -8.66
CA PHE A 79 -1.70 6.35 -9.60
C PHE A 79 -3.14 6.46 -9.12
N THR A 80 -3.51 7.65 -8.63
CA THR A 80 -4.88 7.97 -8.21
C THR A 80 -5.60 8.81 -9.26
N ASN A 81 -6.87 9.13 -9.02
CA ASN A 81 -7.63 10.08 -9.84
C ASN A 81 -7.12 11.52 -9.73
N VAL A 82 -6.38 11.85 -8.67
CA VAL A 82 -5.95 13.21 -8.36
C VAL A 82 -4.48 13.42 -8.72
N GLN A 83 -3.60 12.51 -8.30
CA GLN A 83 -2.16 12.62 -8.49
C GLN A 83 -1.50 11.24 -8.52
N ALA A 84 -0.26 11.17 -8.99
CA ALA A 84 0.63 10.08 -8.65
C ALA A 84 1.49 10.44 -7.43
N PHE A 85 1.84 9.44 -6.63
CA PHE A 85 2.82 9.60 -5.57
C PHE A 85 3.65 8.33 -5.38
N PHE A 86 4.90 8.51 -4.96
CA PHE A 86 5.83 7.44 -4.66
C PHE A 86 5.91 7.24 -3.14
N GLU A 87 5.90 5.99 -2.70
CA GLU A 87 6.09 5.60 -1.31
C GLU A 87 7.20 4.55 -1.20
N CYS A 88 8.06 4.72 -0.20
CA CYS A 88 8.97 3.68 0.27
C CYS A 88 9.10 3.74 1.80
N GLY A 89 9.84 2.80 2.38
CA GLY A 89 10.01 2.72 3.85
C GLY A 89 10.72 3.92 4.51
N GLN A 90 11.07 4.97 3.77
CA GLN A 90 11.73 6.18 4.29
C GLN A 90 10.94 7.47 4.05
N SER A 91 10.10 7.53 3.03
CA SER A 91 9.51 8.78 2.56
C SER A 91 8.36 8.54 1.58
N VAL A 92 7.43 9.48 1.54
CA VAL A 92 6.40 9.64 0.51
C VAL A 92 6.73 10.89 -0.30
N TRP A 93 6.61 10.82 -1.63
CA TRP A 93 6.87 11.92 -2.55
C TRP A 93 5.66 12.11 -3.47
N HIS A 94 5.04 13.28 -3.38
CA HIS A 94 3.88 13.65 -4.21
C HIS A 94 4.30 14.40 -5.48
N GLU A 95 3.46 14.38 -6.51
CA GLU A 95 3.67 15.12 -7.77
C GLU A 95 3.93 16.63 -7.53
N ASP A 96 3.39 17.19 -6.45
CA ASP A 96 3.46 18.61 -6.12
C ASP A 96 4.52 18.99 -5.07
N GLN A 97 5.26 18.03 -4.53
CA GLN A 97 6.31 18.30 -3.54
C GLN A 97 7.62 18.73 -4.22
N TYR A 98 7.88 20.03 -4.22
CA TYR A 98 9.20 20.57 -4.59
C TYR A 98 10.10 20.87 -3.37
N ASN A 99 9.55 20.92 -2.14
CA ASN A 99 10.29 21.15 -0.90
C ASN A 99 9.89 20.10 0.14
N ALA A 100 10.67 19.02 0.25
CA ALA A 100 10.37 17.92 1.16
C ALA A 100 10.65 18.33 2.61
N ASP A 101 9.61 18.66 3.37
CA ASP A 101 9.66 18.41 4.79
C ASP A 101 9.75 16.89 4.97
N LYS A 102 10.85 16.42 5.56
CA LYS A 102 11.08 15.01 5.93
C LYS A 102 10.17 14.61 7.09
N VAL A 103 8.88 14.88 7.00
CA VAL A 103 7.93 14.27 7.91
C VAL A 103 7.91 12.80 7.53
N ARG A 104 8.50 11.96 8.38
CA ARG A 104 8.20 10.53 8.38
C ARG A 104 6.69 10.44 8.52
N ASN A 105 6.00 10.20 7.42
CA ASN A 105 4.58 10.07 7.46
C ASN A 105 4.28 8.84 8.32
N GLU A 106 3.51 8.99 9.40
CA GLU A 106 3.07 7.85 10.23
C GLU A 106 2.29 6.82 9.36
N PHE A 107 1.78 7.26 8.20
CA PHE A 107 1.20 6.42 7.16
C PHE A 107 2.20 5.57 6.36
N ALA A 108 3.52 5.76 6.53
CA ALA A 108 4.54 4.82 6.04
C ALA A 108 4.54 3.48 6.82
N SER A 109 3.57 3.30 7.75
CA SER A 109 3.34 2.12 8.58
C SER A 109 2.70 0.94 7.82
N HIS A 110 3.19 0.66 6.63
CA HIS A 110 2.93 -0.57 5.88
C HIS A 110 4.15 -1.49 5.86
N GLY A 111 4.98 -1.38 6.90
CA GLY A 111 6.01 -2.37 7.18
C GLY A 111 5.39 -3.69 7.64
N LEU A 112 6.15 -4.78 7.43
CA LEU A 112 5.83 -6.08 8.03
C LEU A 112 5.80 -6.01 9.57
N ILE A 113 6.61 -5.15 10.17
CA ILE A 113 6.64 -4.91 11.62
C ILE A 113 6.66 -3.40 11.84
N THR A 114 5.79 -2.92 12.73
CA THR A 114 5.69 -1.50 13.12
C THR A 114 6.15 -1.31 14.57
N PRO A 115 6.50 -0.08 14.99
CA PRO A 115 6.87 0.19 16.39
C PRO A 115 5.77 -0.15 17.41
N ASP A 116 4.51 -0.18 16.98
CA ASP A 116 3.36 -0.52 17.81
C ASP A 116 3.19 -2.03 18.03
N ASP A 117 3.89 -2.86 17.25
CA ASP A 117 3.83 -4.31 17.39
C ASP A 117 4.71 -4.76 18.58
N GLY A 118 4.07 -5.19 19.67
CA GLY A 118 4.77 -5.69 20.86
C GLY A 118 5.55 -7.00 20.63
N SER A 119 5.22 -7.72 19.57
CA SER A 119 5.85 -8.97 19.16
C SER A 119 5.52 -9.31 17.70
N ARG A 120 6.24 -10.29 17.12
CA ARG A 120 5.94 -10.78 15.76
C ARG A 120 4.53 -11.34 15.63
N PHE A 121 4.01 -11.96 16.67
CA PHE A 121 2.63 -12.45 16.68
C PHE A 121 1.62 -11.31 16.65
N ASP A 122 1.90 -10.19 17.32
CA ASP A 122 1.01 -9.02 17.28
C ASP A 122 0.98 -8.42 15.86
N ALA A 123 2.14 -8.35 15.20
CA ALA A 123 2.24 -8.00 13.79
C ALA A 123 1.43 -8.98 12.92
N PHE A 124 1.56 -10.29 13.15
CA PHE A 124 0.80 -11.32 12.45
C PHE A 124 -0.72 -11.15 12.63
N VAL A 125 -1.19 -10.93 13.85
CA VAL A 125 -2.62 -10.71 14.16
C VAL A 125 -3.12 -9.42 13.50
N ARG A 126 -2.33 -8.34 13.52
CA ARG A 126 -2.62 -7.09 12.82
C ARG A 126 -2.76 -7.34 11.32
N HIS A 127 -1.83 -8.06 10.71
CA HIS A 127 -1.87 -8.40 9.30
C HIS A 127 -3.07 -9.29 8.95
N LEU A 128 -3.39 -10.28 9.79
CA LEU A 128 -4.54 -11.16 9.61
C LEU A 128 -5.85 -10.36 9.68
N ARG A 129 -6.01 -9.48 10.67
CA ARG A 129 -7.18 -8.62 10.81
C ARG A 129 -7.36 -7.70 9.60
N ASN A 130 -6.29 -7.04 9.17
CA ASN A 130 -6.31 -6.12 8.03
C ASN A 130 -6.53 -6.82 6.68
N TYR A 131 -6.11 -8.08 6.56
CA TYR A 131 -6.36 -8.87 5.36
C TYR A 131 -7.81 -9.38 5.32
N THR A 132 -8.30 -9.92 6.43
CA THR A 132 -9.65 -10.52 6.55
C THR A 132 -10.77 -9.48 6.51
N SER A 133 -10.49 -8.21 6.78
CA SER A 133 -11.46 -7.11 6.61
C SER A 133 -11.69 -6.71 5.15
N ARG A 134 -10.91 -7.24 4.20
CA ARG A 134 -11.00 -6.92 2.78
C ARG A 134 -11.96 -7.83 2.03
N MET A 135 -12.47 -7.34 0.92
CA MET A 135 -13.32 -8.09 -0.01
C MET A 135 -12.48 -9.00 -0.89
N LEU A 136 -12.80 -10.30 -0.86
CA LEU A 136 -12.22 -11.30 -1.74
C LEU A 136 -13.22 -11.66 -2.83
N THR A 137 -12.82 -11.45 -4.08
CA THR A 137 -13.56 -11.93 -5.26
C THR A 137 -13.63 -13.46 -5.26
N TYR A 138 -12.51 -14.10 -4.92
CA TYR A 138 -12.41 -15.56 -4.81
C TYR A 138 -11.92 -15.94 -3.42
N GLN A 139 -12.82 -16.49 -2.59
CA GLN A 139 -12.49 -16.91 -1.22
C GLN A 139 -11.41 -18.00 -1.19
N SER A 140 -11.27 -18.80 -2.25
CA SER A 140 -10.21 -19.80 -2.41
C SER A 140 -8.80 -19.21 -2.35
N ASP A 141 -8.63 -17.93 -2.71
CA ASP A 141 -7.33 -17.28 -2.79
C ASP A 141 -6.86 -16.75 -1.44
N ALA A 142 -7.74 -16.72 -0.43
CA ALA A 142 -7.47 -16.19 0.90
C ALA A 142 -6.19 -16.77 1.50
N TYR A 143 -6.08 -18.11 1.46
CA TYR A 143 -4.94 -18.83 2.03
C TYR A 143 -3.63 -18.49 1.31
N ASN A 144 -3.62 -18.58 -0.02
CA ASN A 144 -2.42 -18.33 -0.81
C ASN A 144 -1.94 -16.88 -0.67
N ALA A 145 -2.89 -15.95 -0.61
CA ALA A 145 -2.61 -14.54 -0.45
C ALA A 145 -2.08 -14.23 0.96
N PHE A 146 -2.67 -14.79 2.01
CA PHE A 146 -2.17 -14.53 3.36
C PHE A 146 -0.85 -15.27 3.65
N SER A 147 -0.67 -16.49 3.13
CA SER A 147 0.54 -17.30 3.32
C SER A 147 1.82 -16.55 2.94
N GLY A 148 1.77 -15.72 1.89
CA GLY A 148 2.90 -14.88 1.50
C GLY A 148 3.34 -13.88 2.57
N ILE A 149 2.37 -13.30 3.29
CA ILE A 149 2.63 -12.36 4.39
C ILE A 149 3.15 -13.12 5.60
N SER A 150 2.52 -14.26 5.94
CA SER A 150 2.96 -15.08 7.07
C SER A 150 4.40 -15.56 6.91
N LYS A 151 4.80 -16.00 5.71
CA LYS A 151 6.19 -16.38 5.37
C LYS A 151 7.19 -15.22 5.42
N SER A 152 6.70 -13.98 5.31
CA SER A 152 7.55 -12.79 5.43
C SER A 152 7.76 -12.37 6.88
N LEU A 153 6.90 -12.84 7.81
CA LEU A 153 7.01 -12.60 9.25
C LEU A 153 7.76 -13.71 9.99
N TYR A 154 7.64 -14.94 9.50
CA TYR A 154 8.18 -16.14 10.14
C TYR A 154 9.02 -16.95 9.17
N GLU A 155 10.18 -17.40 9.68
CA GLU A 155 10.93 -18.51 9.10
C GLU A 155 10.44 -19.81 9.75
N GLY A 156 9.86 -20.74 8.97
CA GLY A 156 9.51 -22.06 9.47
C GLY A 156 8.17 -22.63 9.01
N THR A 157 7.66 -23.58 9.79
CA THR A 157 6.46 -24.36 9.52
C THR A 157 5.20 -23.68 10.06
N PHE A 158 4.09 -23.89 9.36
CA PHE A 158 2.78 -23.39 9.72
C PHE A 158 1.83 -24.57 9.94
N LEU A 159 1.01 -24.50 10.99
CA LEU A 159 -0.08 -25.43 11.27
C LEU A 159 -1.39 -24.71 10.98
N TYR A 160 -2.10 -25.11 9.91
CA TYR A 160 -3.35 -24.47 9.49
C TYR A 160 -3.25 -22.92 9.35
N SER A 161 -2.14 -22.43 8.79
CA SER A 161 -1.82 -20.99 8.63
C SER A 161 -1.38 -20.27 9.91
N LEU A 162 -1.32 -20.95 11.06
CA LEU A 162 -0.75 -20.41 12.29
C LEU A 162 0.75 -20.72 12.36
N PRO A 163 1.61 -19.76 12.72
CA PRO A 163 3.03 -20.00 12.91
C PRO A 163 3.24 -21.02 14.04
N GLN A 164 3.91 -22.15 13.76
CA GLN A 164 4.05 -23.24 14.74
C GLN A 164 4.67 -22.76 16.07
N VAL A 165 5.59 -21.80 16.00
CA VAL A 165 6.30 -21.22 17.15
C VAL A 165 5.41 -20.39 18.09
N ASP A 166 4.26 -19.93 17.61
CA ASP A 166 3.33 -19.08 18.38
C ASP A 166 1.91 -19.70 18.43
N VAL A 167 1.76 -21.00 18.16
CA VAL A 167 0.44 -21.66 18.19
C VAL A 167 -0.20 -21.57 19.58
N ASP A 168 0.60 -21.66 20.64
CA ASP A 168 0.14 -21.52 22.02
C ASP A 168 -0.49 -20.14 22.32
N ARG A 169 -0.01 -19.10 21.64
CA ARG A 169 -0.57 -17.74 21.75
C ARG A 169 -1.94 -17.60 21.10
N ALA A 170 -2.27 -18.44 20.11
CA ALA A 170 -3.58 -18.45 19.46
C ALA A 170 -4.65 -19.21 20.27
N LEU A 171 -4.24 -19.96 21.32
CA LEU A 171 -5.12 -20.78 22.14
C LEU A 171 -5.52 -20.12 23.48
N ARG A 172 -5.04 -18.90 23.73
CA ARG A 172 -5.39 -18.10 24.92
C ARG A 172 -6.48 -17.10 24.60
#